data_AF-A0A9E4AA29-F1
#
_entry.id   AF-A0A9E4AA29-F1
#
_cell.length_a   1.000
_cell.length_b   1.000
_cell.length_c   1.000
_cell.angle_alpha   90.00
_cell.angle_beta   90.00
_cell.angle_gamma   90.00
#
_symmetry.space_group_name_H-M   'P 1'
#
loop_
_entity.id
_entity.type
_entity.pdbx_description
1 polymer ?
#
loop_
_entity_poly.entity_id
_entity_poly.type
_entity_poly.pdbx_seq_one_letter_code
_entity_poly.pdbx_strand_id
1 'polypeptide(L)'
;MTFGEFEQLAHRLLERIPRRFREGVDGLTVHRRAAAHPRFHDVYTLGECATESFPASYGGPDSIRSIVHLYWGSFRALSELDGDFDWREQAWETLTHELRHHLESLADRDDLGRVDYAVEQEFRRSRGEAFDPHYYRYGDRLGPGVYAVEDQVYIEQRWKPRDFSSATAIAFPWAGRAWEVGRPEALGDVHFVRIVDGMEDSPYIDLVLVRAAGWLAAVRRRLAGRVPVVLESDAVALPRRR
;
A
#
# COMPACT_ATOMS: atom_id res chain seq x y z
N MET A 1 13.92 -0.55 -39.87
CA MET A 1 14.29 -1.74 -39.06
C MET A 1 13.33 -2.87 -39.38
N THR A 2 13.82 -4.09 -39.59
CA THR A 2 12.99 -5.29 -39.81
C THR A 2 12.34 -5.77 -38.50
N PHE A 3 11.30 -6.60 -38.60
CA PHE A 3 10.64 -7.19 -37.43
C PHE A 3 11.62 -7.98 -36.54
N GLY A 4 12.46 -8.84 -37.12
CA GLY A 4 13.40 -9.65 -36.36
C GLY A 4 14.49 -8.83 -35.68
N GLU A 5 14.96 -7.75 -36.31
CA GLU A 5 15.90 -6.82 -35.69
C GLU A 5 15.28 -6.08 -34.50
N PHE A 6 14.00 -5.67 -34.64
CA PHE A 6 13.26 -5.00 -33.57
C PHE A 6 12.99 -5.93 -32.39
N GLU A 7 12.60 -7.17 -32.64
CA GLU A 7 12.39 -8.18 -31.59
C GLU A 7 13.67 -8.41 -30.79
N GLN A 8 14.79 -8.65 -31.47
CA GLN A 8 16.08 -8.79 -30.80
C GLN A 8 16.49 -7.53 -30.04
N LEU A 9 16.23 -6.34 -30.58
CA LEU A 9 16.48 -5.08 -29.89
C LEU A 9 15.66 -4.99 -28.60
N ALA A 10 14.36 -5.28 -28.66
CA ALA A 10 13.46 -5.17 -27.52
C ALA A 10 13.85 -6.13 -26.39
N HIS A 11 14.20 -7.38 -26.71
CA HIS A 11 14.71 -8.33 -25.71
C HIS A 11 16.03 -7.87 -25.09
N ARG A 12 16.98 -7.36 -25.90
CA ARG A 12 18.23 -6.78 -25.35
C ARG A 12 17.97 -5.58 -24.45
N LEU A 13 16.99 -4.74 -24.78
CA LEU A 13 16.61 -3.61 -23.94
C LEU A 13 16.01 -4.08 -22.61
N LEU A 14 15.12 -5.08 -22.64
CA LEU A 14 14.56 -5.68 -21.43
C LEU A 14 15.65 -6.26 -20.52
N GLU A 15 16.62 -6.97 -21.08
CA GLU A 15 17.74 -7.55 -20.32
C GLU A 15 18.59 -6.50 -19.59
N ARG A 16 18.71 -5.29 -20.14
CA ARG A 16 19.42 -4.17 -19.49
C ARG A 16 18.70 -3.64 -18.26
N ILE A 17 17.40 -3.90 -18.12
CA ILE A 17 16.61 -3.41 -16.99
C ILE A 17 16.90 -4.30 -15.77
N PRO A 18 17.25 -3.72 -14.61
CA PRO A 18 17.52 -4.48 -13.39
C PRO A 18 16.37 -5.43 -13.04
N ARG A 19 16.71 -6.66 -12.61
CA ARG A 19 15.74 -7.73 -12.33
C ARG A 19 14.61 -7.30 -11.38
N ARG A 20 14.92 -6.47 -10.38
CA ARG A 20 13.95 -5.93 -9.41
C ARG A 20 12.79 -5.13 -10.04
N PHE A 21 12.96 -4.59 -11.24
CA PHE A 21 11.92 -3.83 -11.95
C PHE A 21 11.16 -4.69 -12.98
N ARG A 22 11.49 -5.98 -13.07
CA ARG A 22 10.85 -6.95 -13.98
C ARG A 22 10.34 -8.18 -13.22
N GLU A 23 10.38 -8.15 -11.89
CA GLU A 23 9.88 -9.23 -11.05
C GLU A 23 8.36 -9.27 -11.14
N GLY A 24 7.78 -10.41 -11.53
CA GLY A 24 6.35 -10.51 -11.87
C GLY A 24 6.05 -10.20 -13.34
N VAL A 25 7.04 -9.88 -14.17
CA VAL A 25 6.86 -9.84 -15.64
C VAL A 25 7.24 -11.19 -16.23
N ASP A 26 6.25 -11.92 -16.74
CA ASP A 26 6.40 -13.25 -17.33
C ASP A 26 7.16 -13.20 -18.67
N GLY A 27 7.08 -12.07 -19.38
CA GLY A 27 7.86 -11.90 -20.60
C GLY A 27 7.53 -10.65 -21.41
N LEU A 28 8.18 -10.58 -22.56
CA LEU A 28 7.98 -9.57 -23.59
C LEU A 28 7.58 -10.28 -24.88
N THR A 29 6.49 -9.84 -25.50
CA THR A 29 6.02 -10.34 -26.79
C THR A 29 5.98 -9.20 -27.80
N VAL A 30 6.55 -9.43 -28.99
CA VAL A 30 6.53 -8.45 -30.08
C VAL A 30 5.54 -8.87 -31.16
N HIS A 31 4.63 -7.96 -31.52
CA HIS A 31 3.58 -8.19 -32.49
C HIS A 31 3.90 -7.56 -33.83
N ARG A 32 3.66 -8.28 -34.92
CA ARG A 32 3.81 -7.75 -36.30
C ARG A 32 2.77 -6.70 -36.67
N ARG A 33 1.57 -6.81 -36.10
CA ARG A 33 0.45 -5.89 -36.39
C ARG A 33 0.71 -4.52 -35.79
N ALA A 34 0.14 -3.49 -36.41
CA ALA A 34 -0.10 -2.23 -35.74
C ALA A 34 -1.31 -2.37 -34.81
N ALA A 35 -1.31 -1.63 -33.71
CA ALA A 35 -2.44 -1.51 -32.81
C ALA A 35 -2.91 -0.06 -32.83
N ALA A 36 -4.19 0.15 -33.11
CA ALA A 36 -4.81 1.47 -32.97
C ALA A 36 -5.15 1.73 -31.50
N HIS A 37 -5.08 2.98 -31.07
CA HIS A 37 -5.48 3.36 -29.73
C HIS A 37 -6.99 3.14 -29.55
N PRO A 38 -7.46 2.51 -28.46
CA PRO A 38 -8.86 2.10 -28.29
C PRO A 38 -9.89 3.24 -28.42
N ARG A 39 -9.47 4.48 -28.13
CA ARG A 39 -10.32 5.69 -28.16
C ARG A 39 -9.99 6.66 -29.28
N PHE A 40 -8.83 6.53 -29.92
CA PHE A 40 -8.33 7.48 -30.92
C PHE A 40 -7.77 6.68 -32.09
N HIS A 41 -8.61 6.41 -33.09
CA HIS A 41 -8.27 5.52 -34.19
C HIS A 41 -7.09 6.02 -35.06
N ASP A 42 -6.78 7.32 -35.00
CA ASP A 42 -5.67 7.96 -35.71
C ASP A 42 -4.35 7.93 -34.92
N VAL A 43 -4.33 7.30 -33.73
CA VAL A 43 -3.15 7.18 -32.87
C VAL A 43 -2.76 5.70 -32.75
N TYR A 44 -1.46 5.43 -32.84
CA TYR A 44 -0.94 4.08 -32.67
C TYR A 44 -0.57 3.78 -31.21
N THR A 45 -0.97 2.62 -30.72
CA THR A 45 -0.46 2.05 -29.46
C THR A 45 0.87 1.35 -29.77
N LEU A 46 1.95 1.83 -29.15
CA LEU A 46 3.30 1.28 -29.32
C LEU A 46 3.54 0.05 -28.44
N GLY A 47 3.03 0.07 -27.21
CA GLY A 47 3.12 -1.02 -26.27
C GLY A 47 1.94 -1.05 -25.31
N GLU A 48 1.83 -2.16 -24.59
CA GLU A 48 0.89 -2.32 -23.49
C GLU A 48 1.43 -3.33 -22.48
N CYS A 49 1.14 -3.11 -21.20
CA CYS A 49 1.37 -4.06 -20.13
C CYS A 49 0.07 -4.80 -19.81
N ALA A 50 -0.06 -6.05 -20.26
CA ALA A 50 -1.18 -6.90 -19.91
C ALA A 50 -0.93 -7.50 -18.53
N THR A 51 -1.59 -6.95 -17.51
CA THR A 51 -1.47 -7.41 -16.11
C THR A 51 -2.68 -8.23 -15.74
N GLU A 52 -2.49 -9.53 -15.52
CA GLU A 52 -3.58 -10.41 -15.08
C GLU A 52 -3.54 -10.63 -13.58
N SER A 53 -4.71 -10.46 -12.98
CA SER A 53 -4.97 -10.79 -11.58
C SER A 53 -5.41 -12.25 -11.50
N PHE A 54 -4.48 -13.20 -11.32
CA PHE A 54 -4.84 -14.60 -11.10
C PHE A 54 -5.41 -14.78 -9.68
N PRO A 55 -6.66 -15.27 -9.51
CA PRO A 55 -7.15 -15.74 -8.23
C PRO A 55 -6.43 -17.04 -7.86
N ALA A 56 -5.91 -17.11 -6.63
CA ALA A 56 -5.20 -18.27 -6.10
C ALA A 56 -6.10 -19.52 -6.00
N SER A 57 -6.19 -20.31 -7.08
CA SER A 57 -6.69 -21.69 -7.02
C SER A 57 -5.58 -22.74 -7.04
N TYR A 58 -4.31 -22.33 -7.20
CA TYR A 58 -3.14 -23.20 -7.13
C TYR A 58 -1.97 -22.50 -6.43
N GLY A 59 -1.98 -22.55 -5.08
CA GLY A 59 -0.82 -22.50 -4.18
C GLY A 59 0.36 -21.57 -4.51
N GLY A 60 0.29 -20.33 -4.02
CA GLY A 60 1.39 -19.38 -3.90
C GLY A 60 0.84 -17.98 -3.60
N PRO A 61 1.57 -17.09 -2.89
CA PRO A 61 1.09 -15.74 -2.62
C PRO A 61 0.75 -15.03 -3.94
N ASP A 62 -0.32 -14.24 -3.94
CA ASP A 62 -0.89 -13.55 -5.09
C ASP A 62 0.19 -12.85 -5.93
N SER A 63 0.71 -13.52 -6.96
CA SER A 63 1.72 -12.93 -7.82
C SER A 63 1.04 -12.27 -9.00
N ILE A 64 1.16 -10.95 -9.10
CA ILE A 64 0.89 -10.24 -10.34
C ILE A 64 1.82 -10.83 -11.39
N ARG A 65 1.22 -11.30 -12.48
CA ARG A 65 1.95 -11.71 -13.67
C ARG A 65 1.55 -10.80 -14.81
N SER A 66 2.56 -10.20 -15.42
CA SER A 66 2.38 -9.24 -16.49
C SER A 66 3.13 -9.68 -17.73
N ILE A 67 2.54 -9.48 -18.90
CA ILE A 67 3.22 -9.64 -20.19
C ILE A 67 3.31 -8.26 -20.82
N VAL A 68 4.52 -7.84 -21.17
CA VAL A 68 4.71 -6.61 -21.94
C VAL A 68 4.55 -6.95 -23.41
N HIS A 69 3.73 -6.18 -24.11
CA HIS A 69 3.53 -6.29 -25.54
C HIS A 69 4.11 -5.06 -26.23
N LEU A 70 4.82 -5.25 -27.34
CA LEU A 70 5.24 -4.17 -28.23
C LEU A 70 4.73 -4.42 -29.64
N TYR A 71 4.25 -3.38 -30.31
CA TYR A 71 3.62 -3.46 -31.62
C TYR A 71 4.54 -2.94 -32.71
N TRP A 72 5.39 -3.79 -33.29
CA TRP A 72 6.34 -3.39 -34.35
C TRP A 72 5.64 -2.68 -35.52
N GLY A 73 4.43 -3.11 -35.89
CA GLY A 73 3.67 -2.43 -36.95
C GLY A 73 3.33 -0.97 -36.61
N SER A 74 3.11 -0.66 -35.33
CA SER A 74 2.89 0.70 -34.84
C SER A 74 4.17 1.53 -34.88
N PHE A 75 5.31 0.96 -34.45
CA PHE A 75 6.63 1.61 -34.56
C PHE A 75 6.99 1.91 -36.00
N ARG A 76 6.70 0.97 -36.91
CA ARG A 76 6.93 1.15 -38.34
C ARG A 76 6.11 2.30 -38.90
N ALA A 77 4.82 2.36 -38.58
CA ALA A 77 3.96 3.43 -39.04
C ALA A 77 4.45 4.81 -38.56
N LEU A 78 4.92 4.90 -37.31
CA LEU A 78 5.55 6.12 -36.78
C LEU A 78 6.85 6.48 -37.50
N SER A 79 7.72 5.50 -37.76
CA SER A 79 8.99 5.73 -38.49
C SER A 79 8.80 6.15 -39.94
N GLU A 80 7.65 5.84 -40.55
CA GLU A 80 7.33 6.28 -41.91
C GLU A 80 6.84 7.74 -41.93
N LEU A 81 6.39 8.27 -40.78
CA LEU A 81 5.96 9.65 -40.59
C LEU A 81 7.09 10.58 -40.13
N ASP A 82 8.14 10.03 -39.52
CA ASP A 82 9.28 10.77 -38.96
C ASP A 82 10.61 10.25 -39.54
N GLY A 83 11.29 11.08 -40.33
CA GLY A 83 12.56 10.74 -40.97
C GLY A 83 13.73 10.60 -40.00
N ASP A 84 13.63 11.14 -38.79
CA ASP A 84 14.65 11.11 -37.75
C ASP A 84 14.34 10.08 -36.64
N PHE A 85 13.40 9.17 -36.89
CA PHE A 85 12.91 8.20 -35.89
C PHE A 85 14.01 7.29 -35.33
N ASP A 86 14.37 7.52 -34.06
CA ASP A 86 15.26 6.63 -33.30
C ASP A 86 14.49 5.43 -32.73
N TRP A 87 14.58 4.32 -33.44
CA TRP A 87 13.98 3.03 -33.05
C TRP A 87 14.40 2.55 -31.67
N ARG A 88 15.65 2.80 -31.25
CA ARG A 88 16.17 2.33 -29.96
C ARG A 88 15.65 3.18 -28.83
N GLU A 89 15.66 4.49 -28.98
CA GLU A 89 15.11 5.42 -27.99
C GLU A 89 13.62 5.18 -27.80
N GLN A 90 12.85 5.12 -28.89
CA GLN A 90 11.41 4.92 -28.82
C GLN A 90 11.05 3.54 -28.22
N ALA A 91 11.79 2.48 -28.54
CA ALA A 91 11.58 1.17 -27.93
C ALA A 91 11.92 1.17 -26.44
N TRP A 92 12.94 1.92 -26.03
CA TRP A 92 13.33 2.06 -24.62
C TRP A 92 12.29 2.84 -23.82
N GLU A 93 11.82 3.98 -24.33
CA GLU A 93 10.78 4.79 -23.70
C GLU A 93 9.49 3.98 -23.54
N THR A 94 9.03 3.32 -24.60
CA THR A 94 7.82 2.49 -24.54
C THR A 94 7.98 1.36 -23.53
N LEU A 95 9.09 0.63 -23.57
CA LEU A 95 9.33 -0.49 -22.65
C LEU A 95 9.37 -0.04 -21.18
N THR A 96 10.05 1.07 -20.90
CA THR A 96 10.14 1.60 -19.53
C THR A 96 8.81 2.19 -19.05
N HIS A 97 7.99 2.73 -19.96
CA HIS A 97 6.63 3.15 -19.67
C HIS A 97 5.75 1.97 -19.26
N GLU A 98 5.75 0.88 -20.02
CA GLU A 98 4.95 -0.31 -19.69
C GLU A 98 5.39 -0.98 -18.39
N LEU A 99 6.70 -0.98 -18.10
CA LEU A 99 7.21 -1.48 -16.82
C LEU A 99 6.84 -0.58 -15.64
N ARG A 100 6.68 0.73 -15.85
CA ARG A 100 6.13 1.61 -14.82
C ARG A 100 4.69 1.25 -14.50
N HIS A 101 3.84 1.01 -15.51
CA HIS A 101 2.45 0.55 -15.29
C HIS A 101 2.38 -0.77 -14.51
N HIS A 102 3.30 -1.69 -14.78
CA HIS A 102 3.44 -2.92 -13.99
C HIS A 102 3.75 -2.64 -12.51
N LEU A 103 4.71 -1.75 -12.23
CA LEU A 103 5.07 -1.38 -10.85
C LEU A 103 3.94 -0.63 -10.14
N GLU A 104 3.20 0.22 -10.85
CA GLU A 104 2.00 0.90 -10.33
C GLU A 104 0.92 -0.13 -9.98
N SER A 105 0.68 -1.12 -10.85
CA SER A 105 -0.27 -2.21 -10.57
C SER A 105 0.15 -3.07 -9.36
N LEU A 106 1.46 -3.29 -9.17
CA LEU A 106 2.01 -3.96 -7.99
C LEU A 106 1.76 -3.14 -6.71
N ALA A 107 1.96 -1.82 -6.77
CA ALA A 107 1.74 -0.93 -5.64
C ALA A 107 0.26 -0.87 -5.25
N ASP A 108 -0.64 -0.69 -6.22
CA ASP A 108 -2.09 -0.65 -5.98
C ASP A 108 -2.60 -1.96 -5.35
N ARG A 109 -2.08 -3.11 -5.78
CA ARG A 109 -2.44 -4.40 -5.17
C ARG A 109 -1.84 -4.62 -3.78
N ASP A 110 -0.61 -4.19 -3.54
CA ASP A 110 -0.01 -4.27 -2.20
C ASP A 110 -0.84 -3.44 -1.22
N ASP A 111 -1.30 -2.25 -1.62
CA ASP A 111 -2.19 -1.44 -0.79
C ASP A 111 -3.58 -2.10 -0.60
N LEU A 112 -4.19 -2.70 -1.65
CA LEU A 112 -5.45 -3.46 -1.51
C LEU A 112 -5.32 -4.65 -0.55
N GLY A 113 -4.28 -5.46 -0.69
CA GLY A 113 -4.05 -6.62 0.19
C GLY A 113 -3.77 -6.22 1.64
N ARG A 114 -3.15 -5.06 1.86
CA ARG A 114 -2.93 -4.51 3.20
C ARG A 114 -4.23 -4.02 3.83
N VAL A 115 -5.12 -3.41 3.06
CA VAL A 115 -6.46 -3.00 3.54
C VAL A 115 -7.30 -4.23 3.88
N ASP A 116 -7.37 -5.24 3.00
CA ASP A 116 -8.11 -6.48 3.25
C ASP A 116 -7.62 -7.18 4.53
N TYR A 117 -6.30 -7.23 4.74
CA TYR A 117 -5.71 -7.75 5.98
C TYR A 117 -6.16 -6.96 7.21
N ALA A 118 -6.17 -5.63 7.14
CA ALA A 118 -6.60 -4.78 8.24
C ALA A 118 -8.07 -5.02 8.60
N VAL A 119 -8.94 -5.15 7.59
CA VAL A 119 -10.38 -5.47 7.76
C VAL A 119 -10.56 -6.85 8.40
N GLU A 120 -9.82 -7.86 7.93
CA GLU A 120 -9.87 -9.21 8.53
C GLU A 120 -9.47 -9.18 10.01
N GLN A 121 -8.40 -8.48 10.37
CA GLN A 121 -7.96 -8.39 11.76
C GLN A 121 -8.93 -7.57 12.63
N GLU A 122 -9.55 -6.52 12.10
CA GLU A 122 -10.62 -5.78 12.79
C GLU A 122 -11.81 -6.69 13.10
N PHE A 123 -12.23 -7.51 12.12
CA PHE A 123 -13.30 -8.48 12.32
C PHE A 123 -12.94 -9.48 13.43
N ARG A 124 -11.72 -10.02 13.42
CA ARG A 124 -11.22 -10.92 14.48
C ARG A 124 -11.22 -10.24 15.85
N ARG A 125 -10.74 -9.00 15.94
CA ARG A 125 -10.78 -8.19 17.16
C ARG A 125 -12.21 -8.01 17.67
N SER A 126 -13.16 -7.66 16.80
CA SER A 126 -14.57 -7.47 17.18
C SER A 126 -15.22 -8.73 17.77
N ARG A 127 -14.74 -9.91 17.38
CA ARG A 127 -15.21 -11.22 17.87
C ARG A 127 -14.43 -11.74 19.08
N GLY A 128 -13.44 -10.99 19.57
CA GLY A 128 -12.54 -11.42 20.65
C GLY A 128 -11.62 -12.56 20.27
N GLU A 129 -11.39 -12.78 18.96
CA GLU A 129 -10.43 -13.76 18.47
C GLU A 129 -9.00 -13.21 18.59
N ALA A 130 -7.98 -14.05 18.44
CA ALA A 130 -6.60 -13.56 18.38
C ALA A 130 -6.41 -12.68 17.13
N PHE A 131 -5.74 -11.54 17.25
CA PHE A 131 -5.48 -10.62 16.13
C PHE A 131 -4.08 -10.01 16.24
N ASP A 132 -3.56 -9.43 15.14
CA ASP A 132 -2.33 -8.62 15.20
C ASP A 132 -2.61 -7.26 15.85
N PRO A 133 -2.01 -6.90 17.01
CA PRO A 133 -2.27 -5.63 17.68
C PRO A 133 -1.89 -4.36 16.89
N HIS A 134 -1.23 -4.50 15.74
CA HIS A 134 -0.83 -3.38 14.88
C HIS A 134 -1.53 -3.37 13.51
N TYR A 135 -2.59 -4.18 13.32
CA TYR A 135 -3.28 -4.32 12.04
C TYR A 135 -3.74 -2.99 11.43
N TYR A 136 -4.17 -2.03 12.25
CA TYR A 136 -4.69 -0.74 11.78
C TYR A 136 -3.68 0.06 10.95
N ARG A 137 -2.37 -0.20 11.10
CA ARG A 137 -1.32 0.45 10.29
C ARG A 137 -1.32 -0.01 8.84
N TYR A 138 -1.99 -1.11 8.54
CA TYR A 138 -2.14 -1.65 7.19
C TYR A 138 -3.35 -1.05 6.46
N GLY A 139 -4.24 -0.31 7.15
CA GLY A 139 -5.28 0.48 6.53
C GLY A 139 -4.79 1.80 5.92
N ASP A 140 -5.74 2.61 5.48
CA ASP A 140 -5.48 3.90 4.83
C ASP A 140 -4.82 4.90 5.78
N ARG A 141 -3.75 5.56 5.31
CA ARG A 141 -3.04 6.55 6.13
C ARG A 141 -3.57 7.95 5.88
N LEU A 142 -4.35 8.47 6.83
CA LEU A 142 -4.91 9.83 6.77
C LEU A 142 -3.91 10.92 7.23
N GLY A 143 -2.89 10.55 7.99
CA GLY A 143 -1.89 11.50 8.48
C GLY A 143 -0.78 10.86 9.32
N PRO A 144 0.11 11.67 9.93
CA PRO A 144 1.12 11.17 10.87
C PRO A 144 0.46 10.51 12.09
N GLY A 145 0.56 9.18 12.19
CA GLY A 145 -0.03 8.41 13.29
C GLY A 145 -1.55 8.27 13.22
N VAL A 146 -2.19 8.63 12.09
CA VAL A 146 -3.64 8.48 11.88
C VAL A 146 -3.90 7.53 10.74
N TYR A 147 -4.67 6.49 11.02
CA TYR A 147 -5.01 5.41 10.08
C TYR A 147 -6.52 5.19 10.04
N ALA A 148 -7.04 4.62 8.96
CA ALA A 148 -8.44 4.25 8.81
C ALA A 148 -8.55 2.82 8.28
N VAL A 149 -9.50 2.06 8.82
CA VAL A 149 -9.93 0.76 8.32
C VAL A 149 -11.45 0.86 8.22
N GLU A 150 -12.00 0.80 7.01
CA GLU A 150 -13.43 1.07 6.76
C GLU A 150 -13.87 2.40 7.42
N ASP A 151 -14.92 2.39 8.24
CA ASP A 151 -15.45 3.56 8.95
C ASP A 151 -14.74 3.85 10.28
N GLN A 152 -13.74 3.05 10.66
CA GLN A 152 -13.03 3.16 11.93
C GLN A 152 -11.67 3.85 11.76
N VAL A 153 -11.46 4.91 12.53
CA VAL A 153 -10.23 5.70 12.56
C VAL A 153 -9.41 5.36 13.79
N TYR A 154 -8.09 5.27 13.61
CA TYR A 154 -7.12 4.92 14.63
C TYR A 154 -6.09 6.04 14.78
N ILE A 155 -5.93 6.59 15.99
CA ILE A 155 -4.94 7.62 16.30
C ILE A 155 -3.87 7.02 17.21
N GLU A 156 -2.72 6.65 16.65
CA GLU A 156 -1.58 6.10 17.38
C GLU A 156 -0.86 7.18 18.19
N GLN A 157 -0.66 6.92 19.48
CA GLN A 157 0.19 7.72 20.35
C GLN A 157 1.19 6.86 21.10
N ARG A 158 2.46 7.27 21.09
CA ARG A 158 3.53 6.55 21.79
C ARG A 158 3.76 7.13 23.17
N TRP A 159 3.70 6.27 24.18
CA TRP A 159 3.79 6.66 25.59
C TRP A 159 4.95 5.98 26.29
N LYS A 160 5.80 6.76 26.96
CA LYS A 160 6.71 6.21 27.97
C LYS A 160 5.89 5.89 29.22
N PRO A 161 6.14 4.76 29.91
CA PRO A 161 5.35 4.40 31.10
C PRO A 161 5.31 5.50 32.18
N ARG A 162 6.43 6.20 32.41
CA ARG A 162 6.50 7.30 33.37
C ARG A 162 5.59 8.47 33.00
N ASP A 163 5.66 8.90 31.74
CA ASP A 163 4.89 10.04 31.24
C ASP A 163 3.38 9.70 31.26
N PHE A 164 3.03 8.46 30.90
CA PHE A 164 1.67 7.96 31.00
C PHE A 164 1.17 7.99 32.44
N SER A 165 1.91 7.44 33.40
CA SER A 165 1.50 7.43 34.80
C SER A 165 1.32 8.82 35.41
N SER A 166 2.04 9.83 34.91
CA SER A 166 1.87 11.23 35.35
C SER A 166 0.72 11.98 34.67
N ALA A 167 0.18 11.46 33.56
CA ALA A 167 -0.90 12.10 32.85
C ALA A 167 -2.25 11.89 33.55
N THR A 168 -3.08 12.93 33.54
CA THR A 168 -4.48 12.86 33.98
C THR A 168 -5.43 12.63 32.81
N ALA A 169 -5.05 13.10 31.62
CA ALA A 169 -5.81 12.99 30.38
C ALA A 169 -4.90 12.72 29.18
N ILE A 170 -5.46 12.11 28.14
CA ILE A 170 -4.83 11.86 26.85
C ILE A 170 -5.43 12.83 25.84
N ALA A 171 -4.63 13.78 25.36
CA ALA A 171 -5.06 14.74 24.37
C ALA A 171 -4.84 14.19 22.95
N PHE A 172 -5.72 14.55 22.01
CA PHE A 172 -5.57 14.22 20.59
C PHE A 172 -6.21 15.31 19.70
N PRO A 173 -5.61 15.62 18.55
CA PRO A 173 -6.23 16.51 17.57
C PRO A 173 -7.22 15.74 16.69
N TRP A 174 -8.37 16.32 16.41
CA TRP A 174 -9.31 15.82 15.41
C TRP A 174 -10.08 16.96 14.75
N ALA A 175 -10.19 16.94 13.41
CA ALA A 175 -10.91 17.94 12.61
C ALA A 175 -10.58 19.41 12.97
N GLY A 176 -9.30 19.71 13.20
CA GLY A 176 -8.82 21.05 13.57
C GLY A 176 -9.15 21.49 14.99
N ARG A 177 -9.72 20.62 15.83
CA ARG A 177 -10.00 20.83 17.25
C ARG A 177 -9.13 19.93 18.12
N ALA A 178 -8.88 20.35 19.36
CA ALA A 178 -8.19 19.54 20.35
C ALA A 178 -9.22 18.89 21.27
N TRP A 179 -9.09 17.58 21.44
CA TRP A 179 -9.93 16.76 22.30
C TRP A 179 -9.08 16.10 23.37
N GLU A 180 -9.71 15.63 24.43
CA GLU A 180 -9.06 14.82 25.44
C GLU A 180 -9.99 13.77 26.04
N VAL A 181 -9.41 12.65 26.47
CA VAL A 181 -10.08 11.63 27.28
C VAL A 181 -9.37 11.47 28.61
N GLY A 182 -10.07 10.97 29.62
CA GLY A 182 -9.43 10.53 30.86
C GLY A 182 -8.36 9.46 30.55
N ARG A 183 -7.21 9.52 31.23
CA ARG A 183 -6.18 8.49 31.07
C ARG A 183 -6.73 7.13 31.53
N PRO A 184 -6.64 6.06 30.71
CA PRO A 184 -7.00 4.71 31.15
C PRO A 184 -6.16 4.24 32.35
N GLU A 185 -6.70 3.36 33.19
CA GLU A 185 -6.03 2.92 34.42
C GLU A 185 -4.65 2.32 34.18
N ALA A 186 -4.52 1.49 33.13
CA ALA A 186 -3.29 0.79 32.77
C ALA A 186 -2.86 1.10 31.32
N LEU A 187 -1.56 0.97 31.06
CA LEU A 187 -0.98 1.01 29.71
C LEU A 187 -0.52 -0.40 29.35
N GLY A 188 -1.12 -1.00 28.32
CA GLY A 188 -0.67 -2.26 27.70
C GLY A 188 0.62 -2.08 26.91
N ASP A 189 1.06 -3.12 26.19
CA ASP A 189 2.01 -2.92 25.07
C ASP A 189 1.31 -2.17 23.93
N VAL A 190 0.05 -2.49 23.71
CA VAL A 190 -0.92 -1.73 22.89
C VAL A 190 -2.20 -1.59 23.73
N HIS A 191 -2.78 -0.40 23.78
CA HIS A 191 -4.07 -0.16 24.42
C HIS A 191 -4.99 0.60 23.46
N PHE A 192 -6.09 -0.03 23.03
CA PHE A 192 -7.13 0.61 22.26
C PHE A 192 -8.13 1.30 23.20
N VAL A 193 -8.32 2.61 23.03
CA VAL A 193 -9.30 3.40 23.77
C VAL A 193 -10.37 3.86 22.80
N ARG A 194 -11.52 3.21 22.81
CA ARG A 194 -12.65 3.53 21.93
C ARG A 194 -13.36 4.77 22.44
N ILE A 195 -13.55 5.75 21.56
CA ILE A 195 -14.34 6.93 21.85
C ILE A 195 -15.81 6.58 21.63
N VAL A 196 -16.57 6.44 22.71
CA VAL A 196 -17.98 6.02 22.66
C VAL A 196 -18.96 7.19 22.72
N ASP A 197 -18.51 8.36 23.17
CA ASP A 197 -19.36 9.56 23.31
C ASP A 197 -18.52 10.85 23.33
N GLY A 198 -19.18 12.00 23.15
CA GLY A 198 -18.61 13.34 23.27
C GLY A 198 -18.21 14.01 21.95
N MET A 199 -18.28 13.28 20.82
CA MET A 199 -17.98 13.78 19.47
C MET A 199 -19.18 13.53 18.53
N GLU A 200 -20.05 14.52 18.37
CA GLU A 200 -21.15 14.48 17.38
C GLU A 200 -20.59 14.46 15.94
N ASP A 201 -21.23 13.71 15.06
CA ASP A 201 -20.90 13.58 13.62
C ASP A 201 -19.43 13.19 13.32
N SER A 202 -18.77 12.49 14.25
CA SER A 202 -17.43 11.95 14.07
C SER A 202 -17.47 10.50 13.58
N PRO A 203 -16.51 10.05 12.76
CA PRO A 203 -16.31 8.61 12.56
C PRO A 203 -16.00 7.93 13.88
N TYR A 204 -16.10 6.60 13.91
CA TYR A 204 -15.67 5.82 15.07
C TYR A 204 -14.16 6.01 15.24
N ILE A 205 -13.73 6.47 16.43
CA ILE A 205 -12.32 6.75 16.72
C ILE A 205 -11.85 5.84 17.84
N ASP A 206 -10.71 5.19 17.61
CA ASP A 206 -9.92 4.49 18.61
C ASP A 206 -8.58 5.22 18.80
N LEU A 207 -8.27 5.64 20.03
CA LEU A 207 -6.91 6.04 20.37
C LEU A 207 -6.09 4.78 20.61
N VAL A 208 -4.95 4.65 19.94
CA VAL A 208 -4.07 3.49 20.10
C VAL A 208 -2.83 3.90 20.87
N LEU A 209 -2.82 3.61 22.17
CA LEU A 209 -1.70 3.95 23.05
C LEU A 209 -0.66 2.84 23.00
N VAL A 210 0.48 3.13 22.37
CA VAL A 210 1.58 2.18 22.19
C VAL A 210 2.67 2.47 23.20
N ARG A 211 3.08 1.45 23.95
CA ARG A 211 4.14 1.59 24.94
C ARG A 211 5.50 1.76 24.26
N ALA A 212 6.13 2.90 24.46
CA ALA A 212 7.49 3.14 24.00
C ALA A 212 8.47 2.27 24.82
N ALA A 213 9.00 1.22 24.20
CA ALA A 213 10.06 0.40 24.78
C ALA A 213 11.44 1.00 24.46
N GLY A 214 12.32 1.08 25.46
CA GLY A 214 13.75 1.27 25.20
C GLY A 214 14.29 0.08 24.39
N TRP A 215 15.22 0.31 23.46
CA TRP A 215 15.75 -0.68 22.52
C TRP A 215 16.16 -2.02 23.19
N LEU A 216 16.81 -1.97 24.37
CA LEU A 216 17.17 -3.13 25.19
C LEU A 216 15.97 -3.98 25.66
N ALA A 217 14.86 -3.33 26.00
CA ALA A 217 13.63 -4.00 26.45
C ALA A 217 12.81 -4.59 25.29
N ALA A 218 13.01 -4.10 24.06
CA ALA A 218 12.41 -4.67 22.86
C ALA A 218 13.14 -5.95 22.42
N VAL A 219 14.48 -5.96 22.48
CA VAL A 219 15.31 -7.14 22.18
C VAL A 219 15.06 -8.29 23.15
N ARG A 220 15.02 -8.01 24.47
CA ARG A 220 14.71 -9.03 25.49
C ARG A 220 13.32 -9.65 25.33
N ARG A 221 12.33 -8.88 24.88
CA ARG A 221 10.96 -9.38 24.64
C ARG A 221 10.88 -10.30 23.43
N ARG A 222 11.57 -9.97 22.33
CA ARG A 222 11.69 -10.84 21.15
C ARG A 222 12.34 -12.19 21.49
N LEU A 223 13.38 -12.18 22.33
CA LEU A 223 14.04 -13.41 22.79
C LEU A 223 13.16 -14.26 23.73
N ALA A 224 12.24 -13.64 24.47
CA ALA A 224 11.38 -14.31 25.43
C ALA A 224 10.04 -14.82 24.85
N GLY A 225 9.77 -14.59 23.56
CA GLY A 225 8.54 -15.05 22.89
C GLY A 225 7.23 -14.56 23.53
N ARG A 226 7.24 -13.45 24.29
CA ARG A 226 6.04 -12.96 24.98
C ARG A 226 5.06 -12.35 23.99
N VAL A 227 3.81 -12.85 24.03
CA VAL A 227 2.66 -12.22 23.36
C VAL A 227 2.49 -10.79 23.89
N PRO A 228 2.28 -9.78 23.02
CA PRO A 228 2.03 -8.40 23.45
C PRO A 228 0.81 -8.34 24.36
N VAL A 229 0.90 -7.57 25.45
CA VAL A 229 -0.26 -7.31 26.31
C VAL A 229 -1.15 -6.26 25.62
N VAL A 230 -2.30 -6.69 25.10
CA VAL A 230 -3.30 -5.80 24.51
C VAL A 230 -4.37 -5.50 25.55
N LEU A 231 -4.74 -4.23 25.67
CA LEU A 231 -5.85 -3.77 26.49
C LEU A 231 -6.86 -3.03 25.63
N GLU A 232 -8.12 -3.07 26.02
CA GLU A 232 -9.22 -2.32 25.41
C GLU A 232 -10.03 -1.62 26.49
N SER A 233 -10.41 -0.37 26.26
CA SER A 233 -11.29 0.41 27.14
C SER A 233 -12.12 1.40 26.34
N ASP A 234 -13.24 1.83 26.92
CA ASP A 234 -14.08 2.87 26.36
C ASP A 234 -13.84 4.21 27.09
N ALA A 235 -13.95 5.31 26.38
CA ALA A 235 -13.82 6.65 26.94
C ALA A 235 -14.79 7.66 26.29
N VAL A 236 -15.09 8.72 27.04
CA VAL A 236 -15.85 9.88 26.57
C VAL A 236 -14.86 11.00 26.25
N ALA A 237 -14.92 11.54 25.03
CA ALA A 237 -14.08 12.64 24.61
C ALA A 237 -14.66 13.98 25.05
N LEU A 238 -13.81 14.88 25.53
CA LEU A 238 -14.17 16.24 25.91
C LEU A 238 -13.36 17.25 25.09
N PRO A 239 -13.95 18.39 24.71
CA PRO A 239 -13.19 19.44 24.04
C PRO A 239 -12.16 20.02 25.00
N ARG A 240 -10.89 20.01 24.59
CA ARG A 240 -9.79 20.52 25.40
C ARG A 240 -9.82 22.05 25.41
N ARG A 241 -10.06 22.64 26.58
CA ARG A 241 -9.95 24.10 26.75
C ARG A 241 -8.48 24.52 26.62
N ARG A 242 -8.23 25.57 25.83
CA ARG A 242 -6.90 26.15 25.64
C ARG A 242 -6.32 26.67 26.95
#